data_AF-A0A8S3EVB5-F1
#
_entry.id   AF-A0A8S3EVB5-F1
#
_cell.length_a   1.000
_cell.length_b   1.000
_cell.length_c   1.000
_cell.angle_alpha   90.00
_cell.angle_beta   90.00
_cell.angle_gamma   90.00
#
_symmetry.space_group_name_H-M   'P 1'
#
loop_
_entity.id
_entity.type
_entity.pdbx_description
1 polymer ?
#
loop_
_entity_poly.entity_id
_entity_poly.type
_entity_poly.pdbx_seq_one_letter_code
_entity_poly.pdbx_strand_id
1 'polypeptide(L)' 'ADTGATSTSAKKTKADGDVDVEAAARNNSLTKLTIPILKEYCKGKNLKASGTRKQDLIDVIQKHIGIDE' A
#
# COMPACT_ATOMS: atom_id res chain seq x y z
N ALA A 1 -24.31 3.80 -35.53
CA ALA A 1 -24.82 3.53 -34.19
C ALA A 1 -23.71 2.91 -33.38
N ASP A 2 -23.55 3.44 -32.16
CA ASP A 2 -22.73 3.01 -31.04
C ASP A 2 -21.20 3.20 -31.10
N THR A 3 -20.75 4.00 -30.14
CA THR A 3 -19.39 4.45 -29.84
C THR A 3 -18.85 3.57 -28.72
N GLY A 4 -17.59 3.14 -28.83
CA GLY A 4 -16.97 2.18 -27.93
C GLY A 4 -16.52 2.70 -26.55
N ALA A 5 -15.58 1.92 -26.01
CA ALA A 5 -14.78 2.08 -24.78
C ALA A 5 -15.40 1.48 -23.50
N THR A 6 -15.12 0.21 -23.19
CA THR A 6 -13.98 -0.31 -22.41
C THR A 6 -13.98 0.02 -20.91
N SER A 7 -14.22 -1.05 -20.13
CA SER A 7 -13.57 -1.40 -18.85
C SER A 7 -13.52 -0.35 -17.74
N THR A 8 -14.49 -0.42 -16.82
CA THR A 8 -14.31 0.10 -15.45
C THR A 8 -13.98 -1.07 -14.53
N SER A 9 -12.68 -1.32 -14.38
CA SER A 9 -12.10 -2.22 -13.39
C SER A 9 -12.44 -1.77 -11.96
N ALA A 10 -12.89 -2.75 -11.17
CA ALA A 10 -12.65 -2.92 -9.74
C ALA A 10 -12.94 -1.73 -8.81
N LYS A 11 -14.22 -1.46 -8.56
CA LYS A 11 -14.67 -0.81 -7.34
C LYS A 11 -14.53 -1.76 -6.14
N LYS A 12 -13.31 -1.93 -5.61
CA LYS A 12 -13.11 -2.54 -4.29
C LYS A 12 -13.48 -1.52 -3.22
N THR A 13 -14.74 -1.54 -2.82
CA THR A 13 -15.25 -0.80 -1.66
C THR A 13 -15.39 -1.79 -0.52
N LYS A 14 -14.40 -1.90 0.37
CA LYS A 14 -14.52 -2.33 1.77
C LYS A 14 -13.32 -1.79 2.55
N ALA A 15 -13.35 -0.50 2.88
CA ALA A 15 -12.47 0.08 3.90
C ALA A 15 -13.25 0.07 5.22
N ASP A 16 -13.21 -1.08 5.89
CA ASP A 16 -13.70 -1.25 7.25
C ASP A 16 -12.50 -1.14 8.17
N GLY A 17 -12.31 0.03 8.80
CA GLY A 17 -11.37 0.25 9.92
C GLY A 17 -9.87 0.03 9.71
N ASP A 18 -9.44 -0.50 8.56
CA ASP A 18 -8.06 -0.87 8.30
C ASP A 18 -7.31 0.31 7.67
N VAL A 19 -6.21 0.69 8.29
CA VAL A 19 -5.36 1.78 7.81
C VAL A 19 -4.91 1.43 6.40
N ASP A 20 -5.35 2.22 5.40
CA ASP A 20 -5.02 1.99 4.00
C ASP A 20 -3.55 2.31 3.75
N VAL A 21 -2.69 1.32 4.01
CA VAL A 21 -1.24 1.39 3.84
C VAL A 21 -0.89 1.67 2.38
N GLU A 22 -1.73 1.24 1.42
CA GLU A 22 -1.52 1.53 0.00
C GLU A 22 -1.77 3.00 -0.33
N ALA A 23 -2.85 3.58 0.19
CA ALA A 23 -3.09 5.03 0.08
C ALA A 23 -2.02 5.85 0.82
N ALA A 24 -1.59 5.40 2.00
CA ALA A 24 -0.52 6.06 2.74
C ALA A 24 0.81 6.00 1.99
N ALA A 25 1.11 4.92 1.26
CA ALA A 25 2.28 4.83 0.39
C ALA A 25 2.21 5.85 -0.74
N ARG A 26 1.05 5.96 -1.42
CA ARG A 26 0.81 6.93 -2.49
C ARG A 26 0.93 8.38 -2.05
N ASN A 27 0.54 8.66 -0.81
CA ASN A 27 0.59 10.01 -0.24
C ASN A 27 1.88 10.30 0.53
N ASN A 28 2.89 9.43 0.41
CA ASN A 28 4.15 9.52 1.17
C ASN A 28 3.96 9.67 2.71
N SER A 29 2.86 9.11 3.21
CA SER A 29 2.38 9.22 4.59
C SER A 29 2.61 7.94 5.41
N LEU A 30 3.34 6.95 4.87
CA LEU A 30 3.78 5.77 5.63
C LEU A 30 4.65 6.16 6.84
N THR A 31 5.33 7.31 6.76
CA THR A 31 6.08 7.92 7.86
C THR A 31 5.18 8.38 9.02
N LYS A 32 3.88 8.56 8.80
CA LYS A 32 2.89 8.82 9.87
C LYS A 32 2.29 7.55 10.45
N LEU A 33 2.44 6.42 9.75
CA LEU A 33 2.03 5.13 10.27
C LEU A 33 3.01 4.61 11.30
N THR A 34 2.51 3.79 12.20
CA THR A 34 3.33 3.17 13.25
C THR A 34 3.98 1.89 12.72
N ILE A 35 5.15 1.54 13.26
CA ILE A 35 5.88 0.31 12.94
C ILE A 35 4.98 -0.95 12.99
N PRO A 36 4.07 -1.15 13.98
CA PRO A 36 3.19 -2.32 13.98
C PRO A 36 2.27 -2.40 12.75
N ILE A 37 1.72 -1.28 12.27
CA ILE A 37 0.86 -1.24 11.07
C ILE A 37 1.68 -1.62 9.82
N LEU A 38 2.87 -1.03 9.66
CA LEU A 38 3.75 -1.35 8.54
C LEU A 38 4.16 -2.84 8.55
N LYS A 39 4.42 -3.40 9.74
CA LYS A 39 4.74 -4.82 9.90
C LYS A 39 3.55 -5.73 9.55
N GLU A 40 2.34 -5.40 9.96
CA GLU A 40 1.14 -6.16 9.59
C GLU A 40 0.95 -6.21 8.08
N TYR A 41 1.09 -5.07 7.41
CA TYR A 41 0.99 -5.01 5.96
C TYR A 41 2.08 -5.85 5.28
N CYS A 42 3.34 -5.72 5.70
CA CYS A 42 4.42 -6.56 5.19
C CYS A 42 4.16 -8.05 5.40
N LYS A 43 3.63 -8.45 6.57
CA LYS A 43 3.24 -9.84 6.84
C LYS A 43 2.09 -10.30 5.93
N GLY A 44 1.04 -9.50 5.79
CA GLY A 44 -0.12 -9.81 4.95
C GLY A 44 0.23 -9.96 3.47
N LYS A 45 1.17 -9.15 2.98
CA LYS A 45 1.66 -9.20 1.59
C LYS A 45 2.87 -10.13 1.38
N ASN A 46 3.29 -10.89 2.41
CA ASN A 46 4.50 -11.73 2.38
C ASN A 46 5.76 -10.97 1.92
N LEU A 47 5.85 -9.68 2.25
CA LEU A 47 7.03 -8.87 1.98
C LEU A 47 8.13 -9.28 2.95
N LYS A 48 9.31 -9.60 2.41
CA LYS A 48 10.54 -9.77 3.19
C LYS A 48 11.03 -8.40 3.68
N ALA A 49 10.29 -7.82 4.60
CA ALA A 49 10.75 -6.75 5.45
C ALA A 49 11.88 -7.29 6.32
N SER A 50 13.13 -7.10 5.86
CA SER A 50 14.32 -7.58 6.59
C SER A 50 14.75 -6.62 7.70
N GLY A 51 14.18 -5.41 7.74
CA GLY A 51 14.56 -4.37 8.68
C GLY A 51 13.73 -4.32 9.96
N THR A 52 14.44 -4.06 11.06
CA THR A 52 13.88 -3.52 12.31
C THR A 52 13.59 -2.02 12.23
N ARG A 53 14.06 -1.34 11.17
CA ARG A 53 13.91 0.10 10.97
C ARG A 53 12.60 0.43 10.29
N LYS A 54 11.92 1.46 10.79
CA LYS A 54 10.70 2.01 10.19
C LYS A 54 10.90 2.31 8.70
N GLN A 55 12.01 2.95 8.34
CA GLN A 55 12.29 3.34 6.97
C GLN A 55 12.44 2.15 6.02
N ASP A 56 13.02 1.04 6.48
CA ASP A 56 13.15 -0.19 5.69
C ASP A 56 11.78 -0.81 5.39
N LEU A 57 10.87 -0.79 6.36
CA LEU A 57 9.48 -1.21 6.16
C LEU A 57 8.77 -0.32 5.14
N ILE A 58 8.97 1.00 5.23
CA ILE A 58 8.38 1.98 4.32
C ILE A 58 8.86 1.73 2.89
N ASP A 59 10.17 1.59 2.71
CA ASP A 59 10.82 1.36 1.41
C ASP A 59 10.32 0.07 0.76
N VAL A 60 10.26 -1.03 1.52
CA VAL A 60 9.73 -2.31 1.04
C VAL A 60 8.26 -2.19 0.60
N ILE A 61 7.45 -1.43 1.33
CA ILE A 61 6.04 -1.18 1.00
C ILE A 61 5.94 -0.31 -0.26
N GLN A 62 6.70 0.78 -0.34
CA GLN A 62 6.74 1.67 -1.49
C GLN A 62 7.18 0.92 -2.76
N LYS A 63 8.25 0.15 -2.66
CA LYS A 63 8.77 -0.69 -3.74
C LYS A 63 7.78 -1.78 -4.17
N HIS A 64 7.02 -2.36 -3.24
CA HIS A 64 5.97 -3.31 -3.57
C HIS A 64 4.83 -2.66 -4.36
N ILE A 65 4.48 -1.41 -4.03
CA ILE A 65 3.39 -0.67 -4.67
C ILE A 65 3.89 0.03 -5.96
N GLY A 66 5.20 0.17 -6.15
CA GLY A 66 5.82 0.83 -7.31
C GLY A 66 5.89 2.35 -7.16
N ILE A 67 6.07 2.83 -5.93
CA ILE A 67 6.16 4.25 -5.57
C ILE A 67 7.59 4.53 -5.08
N ASP A 68 8.57 4.20 -5.91
CA ASP A 68 9.94 4.73 -5.76
C ASP A 68 9.90 6.18 -6.28
N GLU A 69 10.04 7.17 -5.40
CA GLU A 69 10.31 8.57 -5.76
C GLU A 69 11.82 8.80 -5.85
#